data_AF-A0AAD5PFT7-F1
#
_entry.id   AF-A0AAD5PFT7-F1
#
_cell.length_a   1.000
_cell.length_b   1.000
_cell.length_c   1.000
_cell.angle_alpha   90.00
_cell.angle_beta   90.00
_cell.angle_gamma   90.00
#
_symmetry.space_group_name_H-M   'P 1'
#
loop_
_entity.id
_entity.type
_entity.pdbx_description
1 polymer ?
#
loop_
_entity_poly.entity_id
_entity_poly.type
_entity_poly.pdbx_seq_one_letter_code
_entity_poly.pdbx_strand_id
1 'polypeptide(L)'
;MINNKKDANSIFAILPYEILNYIIIHLPLHDRIQCIQVSKAWRSLFLSSSGMWSDISECNNMACNLVRYKLNGKDIHKVNLTTGANKQDGIDFLLRSGCSNINFCIKNGIQ
;
A
#
# COMPACT_ATOMS: atom_id res chain seq x y z
N MET A 1 -5.23 1.04 -33.96
CA MET A 1 -5.59 -0.21 -33.25
C MET A 1 -4.32 -1.04 -33.12
N ILE A 2 -3.70 -1.05 -31.93
CA ILE A 2 -2.47 -1.83 -31.71
C ILE A 2 -2.90 -3.23 -31.26
N ASN A 3 -2.86 -4.19 -32.18
CA ASN A 3 -2.99 -5.60 -31.89
C ASN A 3 -1.68 -6.08 -31.25
N ASN A 4 -1.66 -6.30 -29.93
CA ASN A 4 -0.53 -6.96 -29.27
C ASN A 4 -1.01 -8.25 -28.62
N LYS A 5 -0.70 -9.37 -29.29
CA LYS A 5 -0.94 -10.74 -28.83
C LYS A 5 -0.26 -11.08 -27.48
N LYS A 6 0.63 -10.20 -26.99
CA LYS A 6 1.32 -10.31 -25.70
C LYS A 6 0.41 -10.09 -24.48
N ASP A 7 -0.69 -9.36 -24.62
CA ASP A 7 -1.52 -8.98 -23.48
C ASP A 7 -2.60 -10.03 -23.13
N ALA A 8 -2.87 -10.99 -24.03
CA ALA A 8 -3.88 -12.02 -23.83
C ALA A 8 -3.53 -13.00 -22.69
N ASN A 9 -2.24 -13.20 -22.41
CA ASN A 9 -1.76 -14.02 -21.29
C ASN A 9 -1.40 -13.17 -20.06
N SER A 10 -1.75 -11.89 -20.07
CA SER A 10 -1.52 -11.00 -18.94
C SER A 10 -2.46 -11.36 -17.80
N ILE A 11 -1.95 -11.36 -16.57
CA ILE A 11 -2.78 -11.56 -15.38
C ILE A 11 -3.96 -10.58 -15.32
N PHE A 12 -3.78 -9.37 -15.85
CA PHE A 12 -4.82 -8.33 -15.95
C PHE A 12 -5.94 -8.67 -16.94
N ALA A 13 -5.69 -9.56 -17.91
CA ALA A 13 -6.69 -10.03 -18.87
C ALA A 13 -7.37 -11.33 -18.43
N ILE A 14 -6.75 -12.08 -17.53
CA ILE A 14 -7.23 -13.39 -17.07
C ILE A 14 -8.03 -13.27 -15.76
N LEU A 15 -7.55 -12.46 -14.81
CA LEU A 15 -8.18 -12.36 -13.49
C LEU A 15 -9.16 -11.19 -13.42
N PRO A 16 -10.37 -11.39 -12.84
CA PRO A 16 -11.27 -10.31 -12.50
C PRO A 16 -10.62 -9.31 -11.53
N TYR A 17 -11.08 -8.06 -11.58
CA TYR A 17 -10.55 -6.98 -10.74
C TYR A 17 -10.66 -7.29 -9.25
N GLU A 18 -11.73 -7.95 -8.84
CA GLU A 18 -12.00 -8.34 -7.45
C GLU A 18 -10.94 -9.30 -6.92
N ILE A 19 -10.51 -10.26 -7.74
CA ILE A 19 -9.46 -11.23 -7.38
C ILE A 19 -8.11 -10.54 -7.29
N LEU A 20 -7.80 -9.66 -8.23
CA LEU A 20 -6.59 -8.83 -8.18
C LEU A 20 -6.57 -7.96 -6.90
N ASN A 21 -7.70 -7.34 -6.56
CA ASN A 21 -7.84 -6.53 -5.36
C ASN A 21 -7.67 -7.37 -4.09
N TYR A 22 -8.23 -8.59 -4.09
CA TYR A 22 -8.06 -9.54 -2.99
C TYR A 22 -6.58 -9.92 -2.79
N ILE A 23 -5.84 -10.19 -3.87
CA ILE A 23 -4.39 -10.46 -3.81
C ILE A 23 -3.67 -9.26 -3.19
N ILE A 24 -3.95 -8.03 -3.64
CA ILE A 24 -3.30 -6.81 -3.15
C ILE A 24 -3.47 -6.64 -1.64
N ILE A 25 -4.68 -6.85 -1.12
CA ILE A 25 -5.00 -6.68 0.32
C ILE A 25 -4.19 -7.65 1.19
N HIS A 26 -3.86 -8.84 0.68
CA HIS A 26 -3.14 -9.86 1.43
C HIS A 26 -1.61 -9.71 1.37
N LEU A 27 -1.10 -8.82 0.51
CA LEU A 27 0.34 -8.55 0.45
C LEU A 27 0.77 -7.61 1.58
N PRO A 28 1.93 -7.84 2.21
CA PRO A 28 2.58 -6.84 3.06
C PRO A 28 2.80 -5.52 2.31
N LEU A 29 2.80 -4.39 3.03
CA LEU A 29 2.96 -3.06 2.42
C LEU A 29 4.25 -2.97 1.60
N HIS A 30 5.35 -3.52 2.10
CA HIS A 30 6.62 -3.55 1.39
C HIS A 30 6.50 -4.20 0.00
N ASP A 31 5.85 -5.35 -0.08
CA ASP A 31 5.68 -6.10 -1.32
C ASP A 31 4.73 -5.36 -2.27
N ARG A 32 3.68 -4.71 -1.74
CA ARG A 32 2.81 -3.83 -2.54
C ARG A 32 3.61 -2.70 -3.20
N ILE A 33 4.56 -2.09 -2.48
CA ILE A 33 5.41 -1.02 -3.01
C ILE A 33 6.37 -1.56 -4.09
N GLN A 34 6.90 -2.78 -3.93
CA GLN A 34 7.72 -3.42 -4.97
C GLN A 34 6.90 -3.72 -6.23
N CYS A 35 5.67 -4.22 -6.08
CA CYS A 35 4.74 -4.48 -7.18
C CYS A 35 4.49 -3.23 -8.03
N ILE A 36 4.37 -2.04 -7.40
CA ILE A 36 4.22 -0.76 -8.11
C ILE A 36 5.40 -0.48 -9.08
N GLN A 37 6.58 -1.06 -8.85
CA GLN A 37 7.77 -0.85 -9.69
C GLN A 37 7.89 -1.84 -10.85
N VAL A 38 7.07 -2.89 -10.91
CA VAL A 38 7.15 -3.96 -11.92
C VAL A 38 6.83 -3.46 -13.32
N SER A 39 5.71 -2.73 -13.48
CA SER A 39 5.32 -2.14 -14.76
C SER A 39 4.30 -1.01 -14.57
N LYS A 40 4.03 -0.24 -15.63
CA LYS A 40 2.99 0.80 -15.60
C LYS A 40 1.60 0.24 -15.28
N ALA A 41 1.28 -0.98 -15.73
CA ALA A 41 0.01 -1.62 -15.45
C ALA A 41 -0.12 -2.00 -13.96
N TRP A 42 0.93 -2.60 -13.39
CA TRP A 42 0.99 -2.90 -11.95
C TRP A 42 0.90 -1.63 -11.11
N ARG A 43 1.65 -0.58 -11.48
CA ARG A 43 1.54 0.73 -10.83
C ARG A 43 0.11 1.26 -10.84
N SER A 44 -0.55 1.20 -12.00
CA SER A 44 -1.93 1.69 -12.13
C SER A 44 -2.89 0.89 -11.26
N LEU A 45 -2.82 -0.45 -11.31
CA LEU A 45 -3.69 -1.34 -10.53
C LEU A 45 -3.55 -1.08 -9.02
N PHE A 46 -2.30 -1.07 -8.52
CA PHE A 46 -2.06 -0.89 -7.09
C PHE A 46 -2.49 0.51 -6.63
N LEU A 47 -2.16 1.57 -7.38
CA LEU A 47 -2.56 2.92 -6.96
C LEU A 47 -4.06 3.20 -7.07
N SER A 48 -4.81 2.44 -7.88
CA SER A 48 -6.28 2.54 -7.95
C SER A 48 -7.02 1.64 -6.95
N SER A 49 -6.32 0.66 -6.37
CA SER A 49 -6.90 -0.30 -5.42
C SER A 49 -7.08 0.33 -4.04
N SER A 50 -8.27 0.22 -3.45
CA SER A 50 -8.51 0.57 -2.03
C SER A 50 -7.73 -0.32 -1.07
N GLY A 51 -7.31 -1.51 -1.53
CA GLY A 51 -6.50 -2.45 -0.77
C GLY A 51 -5.03 -2.03 -0.63
N MET A 52 -4.53 -1.13 -1.48
CA MET A 52 -3.13 -0.70 -1.47
C MET A 52 -2.70 -0.07 -0.16
N TRP A 53 -3.61 0.65 0.50
CA TRP A 53 -3.34 1.41 1.71
C TRP A 53 -4.05 0.84 2.95
N SER A 54 -4.73 -0.31 2.82
CA SER A 54 -5.61 -0.85 3.86
C SER A 54 -4.91 -1.14 5.19
N ASP A 55 -3.74 -1.81 5.16
CA ASP A 55 -2.85 -1.97 6.32
C ASP A 55 -1.48 -1.35 6.00
N ILE A 56 -1.07 -0.40 6.83
CA ILE A 56 0.24 0.24 6.81
C ILE A 56 1.04 -0.26 8.01
N SER A 57 1.85 -1.29 7.82
CA SER A 57 2.74 -1.84 8.84
C SER A 57 4.20 -1.52 8.56
N GLU A 58 5.02 -1.40 9.61
CA GLU A 58 6.50 -1.31 9.54
C GLU A 58 7.04 -0.04 8.84
N CYS A 59 6.35 1.08 9.04
CA CYS A 59 6.61 2.34 8.33
C CYS A 59 7.89 3.10 8.74
N ASN A 60 8.74 2.58 9.64
CA ASN A 60 9.76 3.35 10.36
C ASN A 60 10.75 4.11 9.46
N ASN A 61 11.11 3.52 8.31
CA ASN A 61 11.98 4.12 7.29
C ASN A 61 11.27 4.36 5.96
N MET A 62 10.06 3.80 5.80
CA MET A 62 9.32 3.79 4.54
C MET A 62 8.29 4.92 4.46
N ALA A 63 7.81 5.45 5.59
CA ALA A 63 6.84 6.56 5.63
C ALA A 63 7.30 7.78 4.82
N CYS A 64 8.59 8.13 4.88
CA CYS A 64 9.16 9.22 4.07
C CYS A 64 9.14 8.93 2.56
N ASN A 65 9.24 7.66 2.15
CA ASN A 65 9.08 7.26 0.74
C ASN A 65 7.63 7.22 0.30
N LEU A 66 6.69 7.05 1.24
CA LEU A 66 5.27 7.02 0.94
C LEU A 66 4.71 8.37 0.49
N VAL A 67 5.35 9.48 0.90
CA VAL A 67 5.03 10.86 0.45
C VAL A 67 4.96 10.98 -1.07
N ARG A 68 5.72 10.16 -1.80
CA ARG A 68 5.76 10.15 -3.27
C ARG A 68 4.51 9.55 -3.90
N TYR A 69 3.71 8.84 -3.12
CA TYR A 69 2.45 8.27 -3.55
C TYR A 69 1.30 9.11 -3.01
N LYS A 70 0.28 9.35 -3.85
CA LYS A 70 -0.95 10.02 -3.42
C LYS A 70 -1.75 9.06 -2.55
N LEU A 71 -1.41 9.03 -1.26
CA LEU A 71 -2.14 8.32 -0.23
C LEU A 71 -3.50 8.99 -0.02
N ASN A 72 -4.54 8.16 0.09
CA ASN A 72 -5.85 8.60 0.52
C ASN A 72 -6.14 7.98 1.87
N GLY A 73 -6.17 8.81 2.92
CA GLY A 73 -6.37 8.36 4.29
C GLY A 73 -7.71 7.68 4.57
N LYS A 74 -8.71 7.86 3.68
CA LYS A 74 -9.99 7.16 3.77
C LYS A 74 -9.89 5.66 3.51
N ASP A 75 -8.87 5.23 2.76
CA ASP A 75 -8.65 3.83 2.41
C ASP A 75 -7.78 3.10 3.45
N ILE A 76 -7.25 3.84 4.43
CA ILE A 76 -6.36 3.34 5.48
C ILE A 76 -7.22 2.86 6.65
N HIS A 77 -7.20 1.55 6.87
CA HIS A 77 -8.01 0.89 7.91
C HIS A 77 -7.17 0.54 9.15
N LYS A 78 -5.87 0.31 8.96
CA LYS A 78 -4.98 -0.13 10.03
C LYS A 78 -3.57 0.42 9.82
N VAL A 79 -2.95 0.90 10.91
CA VAL A 79 -1.58 1.42 10.88
C VAL A 79 -0.79 0.84 12.04
N ASN A 80 0.16 -0.05 11.75
CA ASN A 80 1.05 -0.62 12.77
C ASN A 80 2.41 0.09 12.72
N LEU A 81 2.60 1.07 13.61
CA LEU A 81 3.87 1.76 13.78
C LEU A 81 4.72 1.04 14.82
N THR A 82 5.90 0.56 14.41
CA THR A 82 6.91 0.08 15.36
C THR A 82 7.62 1.25 16.03
N THR A 83 7.87 1.13 17.33
CA THR A 83 8.48 2.17 18.17
C THR A 83 9.90 2.48 17.67
N GLY A 84 10.09 3.66 17.08
CA GLY A 84 11.37 4.18 16.62
C GLY A 84 11.39 5.71 16.67
N ALA A 85 12.57 6.32 16.54
CA ALA A 85 12.82 7.76 16.75
C ALA A 85 11.93 8.70 15.90
N ASN A 86 11.36 8.24 14.79
CA ASN A 86 10.57 9.04 13.85
C ASN A 86 9.06 8.78 13.93
N LYS A 87 8.57 8.27 15.07
CA LYS A 87 7.15 7.91 15.25
C LYS A 87 6.21 9.10 15.02
N GLN A 88 6.56 10.29 15.51
CA GLN A 88 5.69 11.46 15.44
C GLN A 88 5.53 11.97 14.00
N ASP A 89 6.61 12.02 13.23
CA ASP A 89 6.56 12.45 11.83
C ASP A 89 5.68 11.54 10.97
N GLY A 90 5.76 10.22 11.21
CA GLY A 90 4.89 9.25 10.54
C GLY A 90 3.41 9.44 10.90
N ILE A 91 3.11 9.75 12.16
CA ILE A 91 1.75 10.05 12.61
C ILE A 91 1.23 11.33 11.96
N ASP A 92 2.01 12.41 12.00
CA ASP A 92 1.66 13.70 11.44
C ASP A 92 1.40 13.60 9.93
N PHE A 93 2.20 12.80 9.22
CA PHE A 93 2.00 12.51 7.80
C PHE A 93 0.68 11.77 7.52
N LEU A 94 0.36 10.74 8.31
CA LEU A 94 -0.87 9.97 8.15
C LEU A 94 -2.11 10.82 8.44
N LEU A 95 -2.07 11.65 9.48
CA LEU A 95 -3.12 12.61 9.80
C LEU A 95 -3.33 13.62 8.66
N ARG A 96 -2.25 14.20 8.11
CA ARG A 96 -2.31 15.10 6.94
C ARG A 96 -2.86 14.43 5.69
N SER A 97 -2.62 13.12 5.54
CA SER A 97 -3.14 12.32 4.44
C SER A 97 -4.63 11.98 4.61
N GLY A 98 -5.26 12.40 5.72
CA GLY A 98 -6.68 12.22 5.99
C GLY A 98 -7.03 10.91 6.70
N CYS A 99 -6.06 10.26 7.35
CA CYS A 99 -6.32 9.05 8.14
C CYS A 99 -7.10 9.44 9.40
N SER A 100 -8.33 8.98 9.53
CA SER A 100 -9.15 9.20 10.74
C SER A 100 -9.07 8.05 11.74
N ASN A 101 -8.75 6.83 11.31
CA ASN A 101 -8.74 5.62 12.14
C ASN A 101 -7.32 5.05 12.28
N ILE A 102 -6.54 5.61 13.21
CA ILE A 102 -5.17 5.16 13.50
C ILE A 102 -5.19 4.28 14.75
N ASN A 103 -5.09 2.96 14.55
CA ASN A 103 -4.97 1.99 15.64
C ASN A 103 -3.50 1.69 15.93
N PHE A 104 -2.96 2.21 17.02
CA PHE A 104 -1.56 1.97 17.41
C PHE A 104 -1.38 0.59 18.02
N CYS A 105 -0.81 -0.34 17.25
CA CYS A 105 -0.35 -1.61 17.81
C CYS A 105 1.10 -1.47 18.28
N ILE A 106 1.30 -1.26 19.58
CA ILE A 106 2.64 -1.23 20.19
C ILE A 106 3.10 -2.68 20.35
N LYS A 107 3.97 -3.15 19.45
CA LYS A 107 4.73 -4.37 19.69
C LYS A 107 5.77 -4.06 20.76
N ASN A 108 5.44 -4.28 22.03
CA ASN A 108 6.43 -4.35 23.10
C ASN A 108 7.34 -5.54 22.79
N GLY A 109 8.53 -5.25 22.28
CA GLY A 109 9.60 -6.24 22.23
C GLY A 109 9.95 -6.61 23.66
N ILE A 110 9.56 -7.80 24.09
CA ILE A 110 10.15 -8.45 25.25
C ILE A 110 11.56 -8.85 24.81
N GLN A 111 12.56 -8.13 25.29
CA GLN A 111 13.90 -8.65 25.50
C GLN A 111 14.22 -8.56 26.98
#